data_AF-A0A7C1BK90-F1
#
_entry.id   AF-A0A7C1BK90-F1
#
_cell.length_a   1.000
_cell.length_b   1.000
_cell.length_c   1.000
_cell.angle_alpha   90.00
_cell.angle_beta   90.00
_cell.angle_gamma   90.00
#
_symmetry.space_group_name_H-M   'P 1'
#
loop_
_entity.id
_entity.type
_entity.pdbx_description
1 polymer ?
#
loop_
_entity_poly.entity_id
_entity_poly.type
_entity_poly.pdbx_seq_one_letter_code
_entity_poly.pdbx_strand_id
1 'polypeptide(L)'
;QIFFANSIYLAISYSLRFLVLMLIFSIFFLTTSPDDLGLAMESLGLPHDISLAFTMAIRFMPVIAMEFQTVYDAQRSRGLELEAGGFRDKLRKYIPIIVPVFISTIRRTYEIADAMDVRAFGAVKNPTRLHTLKMERIDWIIILLSSSLFLVLLLIDNFIGLPKLLPLI
;
A
#
# COMPACT_ATOMS: atom_id res chain seq x y z
N GLN A 1 -45.43 -1.61 -6.08
CA GLN A 1 -44.58 -0.97 -7.10
C GLN A 1 -43.53 -0.03 -6.49
N ILE A 2 -43.87 0.80 -5.50
CA ILE A 2 -42.93 1.73 -4.82
C ILE A 2 -41.72 1.02 -4.16
N PHE A 3 -41.92 -0.16 -3.58
CA PHE A 3 -40.83 -0.95 -2.96
C PHE A 3 -39.77 -1.43 -3.96
N PHE A 4 -40.18 -1.91 -5.14
CA PHE A 4 -39.26 -2.38 -6.18
C PHE A 4 -38.41 -1.23 -6.76
N ALA A 5 -39.02 -0.05 -6.97
CA ALA A 5 -38.30 1.13 -7.43
C ALA A 5 -37.25 1.60 -6.41
N ASN A 6 -37.57 1.55 -5.12
CA ASN A 6 -36.63 1.92 -4.05
C ASN A 6 -35.44 0.93 -3.95
N SER A 7 -35.71 -0.37 -4.10
CA SER A 7 -34.64 -1.39 -4.10
C SER A 7 -33.67 -1.24 -5.28
N ILE A 8 -34.17 -0.89 -6.46
CA ILE A 8 -33.33 -0.62 -7.65
C ILE A 8 -32.47 0.64 -7.42
N TYR A 9 -33.06 1.71 -6.86
CA TYR A 9 -32.32 2.92 -6.54
C TYR A 9 -31.18 2.68 -5.54
N LEU A 10 -31.45 1.92 -4.47
CA LEU A 10 -30.44 1.54 -3.48
C LEU A 10 -29.33 0.68 -4.11
N ALA A 11 -29.68 -0.30 -4.93
CA ALA A 11 -28.70 -1.17 -5.61
C ALA A 11 -27.77 -0.37 -6.53
N ILE A 12 -28.32 0.58 -7.30
CA ILE A 12 -27.53 1.47 -8.17
C ILE A 12 -26.62 2.37 -7.33
N SER A 13 -27.15 2.96 -6.25
CA SER A 13 -26.38 3.83 -5.35
C SER A 13 -25.17 3.11 -4.73
N TYR A 14 -25.37 1.90 -4.18
CA TYR A 14 -24.27 1.12 -3.62
C TYR A 14 -23.27 0.65 -4.67
N SER A 15 -23.74 0.24 -5.85
CA SER A 15 -22.86 -0.17 -6.95
C SER A 15 -21.99 0.99 -7.42
N LEU A 16 -22.58 2.18 -7.57
CA LEU A 16 -21.86 3.39 -7.97
C LEU A 16 -20.85 3.80 -6.89
N ARG A 17 -21.23 3.75 -5.60
CA ARG A 17 -20.32 4.02 -4.48
C ARG A 17 -19.12 3.08 -4.48
N PHE A 18 -19.35 1.78 -4.69
CA PHE A 18 -18.28 0.80 -4.79
C PHE A 18 -17.33 1.11 -5.96
N LEU A 19 -17.89 1.43 -7.13
CA LEU A 19 -17.11 1.80 -8.31
C LEU A 19 -16.25 3.04 -8.06
N VAL A 20 -16.83 4.09 -7.45
CA VAL A 20 -16.11 5.32 -7.10
C VAL A 20 -14.96 5.04 -6.14
N LEU A 21 -15.18 4.24 -5.10
CA LEU A 21 -14.11 3.86 -4.16
C LEU A 21 -12.97 3.13 -4.88
N MET A 22 -13.29 2.15 -5.71
CA MET A 22 -12.30 1.40 -6.49
C MET A 22 -11.47 2.32 -7.41
N LEU A 23 -12.12 3.27 -8.09
CA LEU A 23 -11.42 4.24 -8.96
C LEU A 23 -10.48 5.15 -8.17
N ILE A 24 -10.93 5.69 -7.03
CA ILE A 24 -10.10 6.55 -6.18
C ILE A 24 -8.86 5.80 -5.70
N PHE A 25 -9.03 4.57 -5.19
CA PHE A 25 -7.89 3.75 -4.78
C PHE A 25 -6.96 3.43 -5.95
N SER A 26 -7.50 3.11 -7.13
CA SER A 26 -6.68 2.82 -8.32
C SER A 26 -5.84 4.03 -8.73
N ILE A 27 -6.45 5.22 -8.81
CA ILE A 27 -5.73 6.46 -9.13
C ILE A 27 -4.66 6.73 -8.08
N PHE A 28 -4.97 6.58 -6.80
CA PHE A 28 -4.01 6.77 -5.71
C PHE A 28 -2.77 5.89 -5.86
N PHE A 29 -2.95 4.57 -6.06
CA PHE A 29 -1.82 3.64 -6.22
C PHE A 29 -1.06 3.82 -7.54
N LEU A 30 -1.71 4.33 -8.59
CA LEU A 30 -1.05 4.58 -9.87
C LEU A 30 -0.23 5.88 -9.89
N THR A 31 -0.63 6.87 -9.10
CA THR A 31 -0.03 8.21 -9.10
C THR A 31 0.97 8.44 -7.97
N THR A 32 0.90 7.65 -6.89
CA THR A 32 1.70 7.85 -5.69
C THR A 32 2.81 6.80 -5.58
N SER A 33 4.06 7.22 -5.49
CA SER A 33 5.19 6.30 -5.33
C SER A 33 5.40 5.90 -3.86
N PRO A 34 6.01 4.72 -3.58
CA PRO A 34 6.36 4.32 -2.20
C PRO A 34 7.36 5.27 -1.53
N ASP A 35 8.20 5.95 -2.31
CA ASP A 35 9.14 6.95 -1.80
C ASP A 35 8.39 8.20 -1.32
N ASP A 36 7.37 8.65 -2.06
CA ASP A 36 6.51 9.78 -1.66
C ASP A 36 5.71 9.45 -0.39
N LEU A 37 5.24 8.21 -0.24
CA LEU A 37 4.58 7.75 0.98
C LEU A 37 5.53 7.80 2.19
N GLY A 38 6.79 7.40 2.02
CA GLY A 38 7.80 7.52 3.07
C GLY A 38 8.04 8.97 3.47
N LEU A 39 8.20 9.88 2.50
CA LEU A 39 8.33 11.30 2.78
C LEU A 39 7.08 11.87 3.48
N ALA A 40 5.89 11.40 3.10
CA ALA A 40 4.64 11.80 3.73
C ALA A 40 4.58 11.34 5.19
N MET A 41 5.00 10.10 5.48
CA MET A 41 5.11 9.60 6.85
C MET A 41 6.03 10.46 7.72
N GLU A 42 7.19 10.87 7.20
CA GLU A 42 8.08 11.78 7.92
C GLU A 42 7.44 13.16 8.15
N SER A 43 6.71 13.68 7.16
CA SER A 43 6.01 14.96 7.28
C SER A 43 4.88 14.93 8.32
N LEU A 44 4.30 13.75 8.56
CA LEU A 44 3.32 13.49 9.62
C LEU A 44 3.97 13.32 11.01
N GLY A 45 5.30 13.38 11.10
CA GLY A 45 6.05 13.30 12.36
C GLY A 45 6.54 11.91 12.73
N LEU A 46 6.46 10.91 11.82
CA LEU A 46 7.06 9.61 12.09
C LEU A 46 8.61 9.71 12.07
N PRO A 47 9.32 8.97 12.94
CA PRO A 47 10.77 8.88 12.89
C PRO A 47 11.27 8.43 11.51
N HIS A 48 12.39 9.03 11.08
CA HIS A 48 13.02 8.74 9.78
C HIS A 48 13.31 7.24 9.60
N ASP A 49 13.76 6.56 10.64
CA ASP A 49 14.09 5.13 10.58
C ASP A 49 12.88 4.25 10.23
N ILE A 50 11.69 4.63 10.71
CA ILE A 50 10.44 3.91 10.42
C ILE A 50 10.01 4.14 8.98
N SER A 51 10.10 5.38 8.51
CA SER A 51 9.80 5.72 7.12
C SER A 51 10.77 5.02 6.16
N LEU A 52 12.07 5.05 6.46
CA LEU A 52 13.10 4.35 5.71
C LEU A 52 12.82 2.85 5.66
N ALA A 53 12.52 2.23 6.80
CA ALA A 53 12.21 0.81 6.85
C ALA A 53 10.99 0.45 6.00
N PHE A 54 9.94 1.29 6.02
CA PHE A 54 8.74 1.11 5.21
C PHE A 54 9.06 1.17 3.70
N THR A 55 9.72 2.24 3.26
CA THR A 55 10.06 2.42 1.84
C THR A 55 11.01 1.31 1.36
N MET A 56 11.98 0.91 2.18
CA MET A 56 12.88 -0.22 1.89
C MET A 56 12.12 -1.55 1.79
N ALA A 57 11.18 -1.82 2.69
CA ALA A 57 10.38 -3.05 2.65
C ALA A 57 9.59 -3.18 1.32
N ILE A 58 8.96 -2.10 0.87
CA ILE A 58 8.25 -2.08 -0.42
C ILE A 58 9.23 -2.27 -1.58
N ARG A 59 10.38 -1.58 -1.55
CA ARG A 59 11.41 -1.69 -2.59
C ARG A 59 12.03 -3.09 -2.68
N PHE A 60 12.12 -3.81 -1.56
CA PHE A 60 12.65 -5.18 -1.54
C PHE A 60 11.63 -6.25 -1.91
N MET A 61 10.33 -5.97 -1.81
CA MET A 61 9.29 -6.94 -2.17
C MET A 61 9.46 -7.51 -3.59
N PRO A 62 9.69 -6.70 -4.66
CA PRO A 62 9.97 -7.23 -6.00
C PRO A 62 11.22 -8.11 -6.06
N VAL A 63 12.27 -7.74 -5.32
CA VAL A 63 13.54 -8.50 -5.29
C VAL A 63 13.32 -9.87 -4.65
N ILE A 64 12.63 -9.90 -3.50
CA ILE A 64 12.27 -11.14 -2.79
C ILE A 64 11.37 -12.02 -3.68
N ALA A 65 10.44 -11.43 -4.44
CA ALA A 65 9.58 -12.18 -5.35
C ALA A 65 10.38 -12.84 -6.49
N MET A 66 11.34 -12.12 -7.10
CA MET A 66 12.22 -12.69 -8.13
C MET A 66 13.12 -13.80 -7.57
N GLU A 67 13.62 -13.62 -6.35
CA GLU A 67 14.44 -14.62 -5.68
C GLU A 67 13.63 -15.86 -5.29
N PHE A 68 12.40 -15.67 -4.81
CA PHE A 68 11.46 -16.75 -4.60
C PHE A 68 11.23 -17.55 -5.89
N GLN A 69 10.98 -16.87 -7.01
CA GLN A 69 10.77 -17.52 -8.30
C GLN A 69 12.01 -18.32 -8.75
N THR A 70 13.20 -17.75 -8.56
CA THR A 70 14.47 -18.40 -8.89
C THR A 70 14.68 -19.68 -8.07
N VAL A 71 14.44 -19.62 -6.76
CA VAL A 71 14.56 -20.78 -5.87
C VAL A 71 13.46 -21.80 -6.16
N TYR A 72 12.24 -21.34 -6.45
CA TYR A 72 11.11 -22.17 -6.85
C TYR A 72 11.46 -23.01 -8.09
N ASP A 73 11.95 -22.37 -9.15
CA ASP A 73 12.32 -23.04 -10.38
C ASP A 73 13.50 -24.00 -10.17
N ALA A 74 14.50 -23.61 -9.38
CA ALA A 74 15.64 -24.48 -9.05
C ALA A 74 15.22 -25.74 -8.27
N GLN A 75 14.30 -25.62 -7.30
CA GLN A 75 13.79 -26.76 -6.56
C GLN A 75 12.91 -27.66 -7.43
N ARG A 76 12.13 -27.07 -8.34
CA ARG A 76 11.36 -27.82 -9.33
C ARG A 76 12.26 -28.64 -10.26
N SER A 77 13.38 -28.07 -10.72
CA SER A 77 14.40 -28.80 -11.50
C SER A 77 15.07 -29.93 -10.72
N ARG A 78 15.12 -29.84 -9.38
CA ARG A 78 15.59 -30.92 -8.50
C ARG A 78 14.52 -32.00 -8.21
N GLY A 79 13.36 -31.93 -8.85
CA GLY A 79 12.29 -32.91 -8.72
C GLY A 79 11.30 -32.63 -7.59
N LEU A 80 11.29 -31.42 -7.02
CA LEU A 80 10.29 -31.04 -6.03
C LEU A 80 8.92 -30.82 -6.71
N GLU A 81 8.02 -31.80 -6.58
CA GLU A 81 6.64 -31.68 -7.06
C GLU A 81 5.73 -31.01 -6.02
N LEU A 82 5.42 -29.74 -6.22
CA LEU A 82 4.60 -28.94 -5.30
C LEU A 82 3.09 -29.20 -5.44
N GLU A 83 2.64 -29.72 -6.59
CA GLU A 83 1.22 -29.84 -6.91
C GLU A 83 0.58 -31.12 -6.34
N ALA A 84 1.38 -32.15 -6.07
CA ALA A 84 0.93 -33.44 -5.55
C ALA A 84 0.75 -33.46 -4.02
N GLY A 85 -0.20 -34.26 -3.53
CA GLY A 85 -0.41 -34.52 -2.09
C GLY A 85 -1.48 -33.65 -1.42
N GLY A 86 -1.70 -33.89 -0.12
CA GLY A 86 -2.67 -33.14 0.68
C GLY A 86 -2.19 -31.74 1.06
N PHE A 87 -3.08 -30.91 1.61
CA PHE A 87 -2.76 -29.53 2.02
C PHE A 87 -1.54 -29.44 2.96
N ARG A 88 -1.42 -30.37 3.93
CA ARG A 88 -0.29 -30.43 4.86
C ARG A 88 1.03 -30.78 4.17
N ASP A 89 0.99 -31.65 3.18
CA ASP A 89 2.19 -32.04 2.41
C ASP A 89 2.66 -30.86 1.55
N LYS A 90 1.74 -30.13 0.92
CA LYS A 90 2.05 -28.91 0.16
C LYS A 90 2.77 -27.88 1.02
N LEU A 91 2.28 -27.62 2.23
CA LEU A 91 2.93 -26.72 3.19
C LEU A 91 4.38 -27.15 3.50
N ARG A 92 4.62 -28.43 3.77
CA ARG A 92 5.97 -28.95 4.02
C ARG A 92 6.88 -28.82 2.81
N LYS A 93 6.33 -28.98 1.60
CA LYS A 93 7.07 -28.85 0.34
C LYS A 93 7.47 -27.40 0.01
N TYR A 94 6.89 -26.38 0.65
CA TYR A 94 7.37 -24.99 0.51
C TYR A 94 8.59 -24.66 1.40
N ILE A 95 8.85 -25.45 2.45
CA ILE A 95 10.00 -25.23 3.36
C ILE A 95 11.35 -25.13 2.60
N PRO A 96 11.67 -26.02 1.64
CA PRO A 96 12.92 -25.95 0.86
C PRO A 96 13.05 -24.72 -0.03
N ILE A 97 11.98 -23.94 -0.22
CA ILE A 97 11.96 -22.68 -0.97
C ILE A 97 12.06 -21.50 -0.01
N ILE A 98 11.26 -21.51 1.05
CA ILE A 98 11.21 -20.42 2.04
C ILE A 98 12.54 -20.28 2.78
N VAL A 99 13.15 -21.40 3.21
CA VAL A 99 14.40 -21.35 3.99
C VAL A 99 15.54 -20.68 3.22
N PRO A 100 15.85 -21.07 1.95
CA PRO A 100 16.87 -20.36 1.17
C PRO A 100 16.57 -18.88 0.95
N VAL A 101 15.33 -18.52 0.57
CA VAL A 101 14.92 -17.13 0.34
C VAL A 101 15.05 -16.29 1.61
N PHE A 102 14.74 -16.88 2.77
CA PHE A 102 14.88 -16.20 4.05
C PHE A 102 16.35 -15.94 4.40
N ILE A 103 17.22 -16.94 4.22
CA ILE A 103 18.65 -16.81 4.48
C ILE A 103 19.27 -15.76 3.56
N SER A 104 18.91 -15.75 2.28
CA SER A 104 19.43 -14.76 1.33
C SER A 104 18.90 -13.36 1.59
N THR A 105 17.64 -13.22 2.01
CA THR A 105 17.07 -11.94 2.47
C THR A 105 17.85 -11.40 3.68
N ILE A 106 18.16 -12.24 4.68
CA ILE A 106 18.98 -11.83 5.82
C ILE A 106 20.36 -11.37 5.38
N ARG A 107 21.03 -12.12 4.49
CA ARG A 107 22.34 -11.75 3.96
C ARG A 107 22.27 -10.38 3.27
N ARG A 108 21.27 -10.17 2.44
CA ARG A 108 21.03 -8.89 1.75
C ARG A 108 20.85 -7.74 2.74
N THR A 109 20.10 -7.96 3.83
CA THR A 109 19.95 -6.96 4.90
C THR A 109 21.30 -6.56 5.49
N TYR A 110 22.19 -7.51 5.76
CA TYR A 110 23.55 -7.20 6.22
C TYR A 110 24.35 -6.42 5.18
N GLU A 111 24.29 -6.82 3.91
CA GLU A 111 24.96 -6.09 2.81
C GLU A 111 24.48 -4.63 2.70
N ILE A 112 23.19 -4.38 2.93
CA ILE A 112 22.61 -3.03 2.94
C ILE A 112 23.09 -2.25 4.16
N ALA A 113 23.12 -2.88 5.34
CA ALA A 113 23.61 -2.25 6.56
C ALA A 113 25.09 -1.86 6.43
N ASP A 114 25.94 -2.77 5.95
CA ASP A 114 27.36 -2.50 5.70
C ASP A 114 27.53 -1.35 4.68
N ALA A 115 26.74 -1.34 3.61
CA ALA A 115 26.77 -0.27 2.61
C ALA A 115 26.30 1.08 3.18
N MET A 116 25.35 1.07 4.13
CA MET A 116 24.89 2.27 4.84
C MET A 116 25.98 2.81 5.78
N ASP A 117 26.70 1.93 6.48
CA ASP A 117 27.81 2.30 7.37
C ASP A 117 28.98 2.91 6.57
N VAL A 118 29.35 2.34 5.42
CA VAL A 118 30.39 2.91 4.54
C VAL A 118 30.00 4.29 4.02
N ARG A 119 28.70 4.54 3.83
CA ARG A 119 28.17 5.86 3.43
C ARG A 119 27.98 6.83 4.60
N ALA A 120 28.41 6.45 5.81
CA ALA A 120 28.21 7.21 7.04
C ALA A 120 26.72 7.59 7.27
N PHE A 121 25.80 6.68 6.94
CA PHE A 121 24.39 6.88 7.17
C PHE A 121 24.12 7.04 8.67
N GLY A 122 23.33 8.05 9.07
CA GLY A 122 23.08 8.36 10.48
C GLY A 122 24.20 9.12 11.21
N ALA A 123 25.33 9.42 10.56
CA ALA A 123 26.41 10.20 11.18
C ALA A 123 26.01 11.66 11.51
N VAL A 124 24.99 12.19 10.82
CA VAL A 124 24.47 13.55 11.02
C VAL A 124 23.03 13.48 11.49
N LYS A 125 22.69 14.22 12.55
CA LYS A 125 21.33 14.25 13.13
C LYS A 125 20.27 14.73 12.13
N ASN A 126 20.63 15.66 11.24
CA ASN A 126 19.76 16.24 10.23
C ASN A 126 20.41 16.13 8.84
N PRO A 127 20.24 15.01 8.11
CA PRO A 127 20.81 14.86 6.78
C PRO A 127 20.11 15.79 5.78
N THR A 128 20.87 16.27 4.79
CA THR A 128 20.32 17.05 3.67
C THR A 128 19.41 16.15 2.82
N ARG A 129 18.17 16.60 2.60
CA ARG A 129 17.16 15.84 1.85
C ARG A 129 17.22 16.24 0.37
N LEU A 130 17.38 15.24 -0.51
CA LEU A 130 17.37 15.48 -1.95
C LEU A 130 15.96 15.78 -2.47
N HIS A 131 14.94 15.11 -1.92
CA HIS A 131 13.54 15.32 -2.24
C HIS A 131 12.78 15.73 -0.98
N THR A 132 11.91 16.73 -1.10
CA THR A 132 11.07 17.22 -0.01
C THR A 132 9.67 17.46 -0.56
N LEU A 133 8.65 16.98 0.14
CA LEU A 133 7.26 17.31 -0.18
C LEU A 133 7.03 18.80 0.09
N LYS A 134 6.62 19.53 -0.95
CA LYS A 134 6.22 20.93 -0.85
C LYS A 134 4.82 21.05 -1.41
N MET A 135 3.89 21.56 -0.60
CA MET A 135 2.54 21.85 -1.04
C MET A 135 2.56 23.01 -2.03
N GLU A 136 2.15 22.74 -3.27
CA GLU A 136 1.99 23.78 -4.27
C GLU A 136 0.66 24.53 -4.08
N ARG A 137 0.52 25.67 -4.75
CA ARG A 137 -0.73 26.46 -4.69
C ARG A 137 -1.93 25.65 -5.19
N ILE A 138 -1.70 24.77 -6.15
CA ILE A 138 -2.73 23.88 -6.72
C ILE A 138 -3.22 22.91 -5.65
N ASP A 139 -2.33 22.33 -4.84
CA ASP A 139 -2.68 21.41 -3.76
C ASP A 139 -3.61 22.08 -2.75
N TRP A 140 -3.30 23.31 -2.34
CA TRP A 140 -4.16 24.09 -1.44
C TRP A 140 -5.54 24.39 -2.02
N ILE A 141 -5.61 24.74 -3.31
CA ILE A 141 -6.89 24.99 -4.00
C ILE A 141 -7.73 23.72 -4.05
N ILE A 142 -7.12 22.58 -4.39
CA ILE A 142 -7.80 21.28 -4.45
C ILE A 142 -8.31 20.87 -3.06
N ILE A 143 -7.49 21.01 -2.01
CA ILE A 143 -7.88 20.72 -0.62
C ILE A 143 -9.05 21.60 -0.19
N LEU A 144 -9.00 22.90 -0.46
CA LEU A 144 -10.07 23.82 -0.08
C LEU A 144 -11.37 23.52 -0.84
N LEU A 145 -11.29 23.31 -2.15
CA LEU A 145 -12.45 23.00 -2.98
C LEU A 145 -13.11 21.68 -2.57
N SER A 146 -12.32 20.63 -2.35
CA SER A 146 -12.81 19.31 -1.91
C SER A 146 -13.40 19.35 -0.50
N SER A 147 -12.75 20.04 0.44
CA SER A 147 -13.25 20.22 1.80
C SER A 147 -14.56 21.03 1.83
N SER A 148 -14.63 22.10 1.04
CA SER A 148 -15.85 22.91 0.89
C SER A 148 -16.99 22.08 0.28
N LEU A 149 -16.72 21.29 -0.76
CA LEU A 149 -17.71 20.42 -1.38
C LEU A 149 -18.23 19.39 -0.36
N PHE A 150 -17.34 18.77 0.40
CA PHE A 150 -17.69 17.80 1.44
C PHE A 150 -18.56 18.44 2.54
N LEU A 151 -18.21 19.63 3.02
CA LEU A 151 -19.01 20.36 4.00
C LEU A 151 -20.40 20.74 3.49
N VAL A 152 -20.50 21.20 2.23
CA VAL A 152 -21.79 21.52 1.60
C VAL A 152 -22.66 20.28 1.50
N LEU A 153 -22.11 19.13 1.09
CA LEU A 153 -22.85 17.86 1.03
C LEU A 153 -23.34 17.42 2.41
N LEU A 154 -22.52 17.57 3.46
CA LEU A 154 -22.89 17.24 4.84
C LEU A 154 -24.03 18.14 5.34
N LEU A 155 -23.96 19.45 5.06
CA LEU A 155 -25.03 20.38 5.43
C LEU A 155 -26.34 20.09 4.70
N ILE A 156 -26.28 19.75 3.41
CA ILE A 156 -27.45 19.35 2.62
C ILE A 156 -28.10 18.08 3.20
N ASP A 157 -27.31 17.07 3.56
CA ASP A 157 -27.82 15.84 4.18
C ASP A 157 -28.51 16.13 5.52
N ASN A 158 -27.93 17.01 6.33
CA ASN A 158 -28.50 17.44 7.61
C ASN A 158 -29.81 18.23 7.46
N PHE A 159 -29.88 19.17 6.50
CA PHE A 159 -31.05 20.05 6.32
C PHE A 159 -32.21 19.42 5.53
N ILE A 160 -31.94 18.57 4.54
CA ILE A 160 -32.97 18.02 3.64
C ILE A 160 -33.62 16.76 4.21
N GLY A 161 -33.05 16.14 5.26
CA GLY A 161 -33.58 14.90 5.82
C GLY A 161 -33.76 13.85 4.72
N LEU A 162 -32.80 13.79 3.80
CA LEU A 162 -32.78 12.80 2.72
C LEU A 162 -33.00 11.41 3.37
N PRO A 163 -33.87 10.56 2.80
CA PRO A 163 -34.06 9.21 3.34
C PRO A 163 -32.70 8.57 3.42
N LYS A 164 -32.23 8.33 4.66
CA LYS A 164 -30.86 7.91 5.02
C LYS A 164 -30.22 7.10 3.89
N LEU A 165 -29.46 7.78 3.03
CA LEU A 165 -28.44 7.15 2.18
C LEU A 165 -27.19 6.83 3.01
N LEU A 166 -27.20 7.26 4.27
CA LEU A 166 -26.22 7.08 5.33
C LEU A 166 -26.85 6.48 6.61
N PRO A 167 -27.40 5.25 6.62
CA PRO A 167 -27.37 4.45 7.83
C PRO A 167 -26.03 3.69 7.83
N LEU A 168 -25.30 3.71 8.94
CA LEU A 168 -23.96 3.12 9.14
C LEU A 168 -22.76 4.01 8.77
N ILE A 169 -22.54 5.02 9.63
CA ILE A 169 -21.36 4.88 10.50
C ILE A 169 -21.79 4.01 11.68
#